data_AF-A0A199VT76-F1
#
_entry.id   AF-A0A199VT76-F1
#
_cell.length_a   1.000
_cell.length_b   1.000
_cell.length_c   1.000
_cell.angle_alpha   90.00
_cell.angle_beta   90.00
_cell.angle_gamma   90.00
#
_symmetry.space_group_name_H-M   'P 1'
#
loop_
_entity.id
_entity.type
_entity.pdbx_description
1 polymer ?
#
loop_
_entity_poly.entity_id
_entity_poly.type
_entity_poly.pdbx_seq_one_letter_code
_entity_poly.pdbx_strand_id
1 'polypeptide(L)'
;MTVTPRITISDGNLVVHGKTILTGVPDNIVLTHASGAGLVDGAFVGATAEESKSLHVFPVGALRDVRFMCCFRFKLWWMTQRMGTCGRDVPLETQFMLVESKDGGGAAGETVYTVLLPLLEGQFRAVLQGNVRDQIEICLESGKLEFGIHPNNRTS
;
A
#
# COMPACT_ATOMS: atom_id res chain seq x y z
N MET A 1 30.92 -1.61 -2.81
CA MET A 1 30.17 -2.48 -1.87
C MET A 1 28.72 -2.45 -2.32
N THR A 2 28.09 -3.59 -2.52
CA THR A 2 26.66 -3.67 -2.87
C THR A 2 25.87 -3.76 -1.56
N VAL A 3 25.01 -2.78 -1.29
CA VAL A 3 24.10 -2.84 -0.14
C VAL A 3 22.88 -3.64 -0.57
N THR A 4 22.64 -4.78 0.08
CA THR A 4 21.41 -5.57 -0.13
C THR A 4 20.22 -4.73 0.34
N PRO A 5 19.20 -4.48 -0.50
CA PRO A 5 17.99 -3.77 -0.08
C PRO A 5 17.28 -4.53 1.04
N ARG A 6 16.81 -3.82 2.07
CA ARG A 6 16.09 -4.43 3.20
C ARG A 6 14.59 -4.57 2.98
N ILE A 7 14.06 -4.01 1.90
CA ILE A 7 12.68 -4.16 1.46
C ILE A 7 12.77 -4.80 0.07
N THR A 8 12.07 -5.90 -0.19
CA THR A 8 12.14 -6.59 -1.49
C THR A 8 10.81 -7.22 -1.84
N ILE A 9 10.54 -7.36 -3.15
CA ILE A 9 9.55 -8.32 -3.64
C ILE A 9 10.32 -9.54 -4.12
N SER A 10 10.07 -10.71 -3.52
CA SER A 10 10.77 -11.97 -3.82
C SER A 10 9.80 -13.15 -3.71
N ASP A 11 9.77 -14.02 -4.72
CA ASP A 11 8.88 -15.19 -4.79
C ASP A 11 7.39 -14.85 -4.56
N GLY A 12 6.95 -13.68 -5.08
CA GLY A 12 5.59 -13.17 -4.88
C GLY A 12 5.29 -12.67 -3.46
N ASN A 13 6.31 -12.36 -2.66
CA ASN A 13 6.16 -11.87 -1.29
C ASN A 13 6.82 -10.50 -1.10
N LEU A 14 6.14 -9.58 -0.40
CA LEU A 14 6.75 -8.34 0.08
C LEU A 14 7.46 -8.66 1.39
N VAL A 15 8.79 -8.57 1.39
CA VAL A 15 9.68 -8.91 2.50
C VAL A 15 10.34 -7.65 3.03
N VAL A 16 10.34 -7.46 4.35
CA VAL A 16 10.95 -6.33 5.05
C VAL A 16 11.87 -6.87 6.15
N HIS A 17 13.16 -6.54 6.07
CA HIS A 17 14.22 -7.05 6.97
C HIS A 17 14.22 -8.58 7.09
N GLY A 18 13.98 -9.28 5.96
CA GLY A 18 13.88 -10.74 5.90
C GLY A 18 12.55 -11.34 6.39
N LYS A 19 11.60 -10.51 6.84
CA LYS A 19 10.29 -10.94 7.34
C LYS A 19 9.20 -10.68 6.29
N THR A 20 8.39 -11.68 5.96
CA THR A 20 7.29 -11.53 5.01
C THR A 20 6.16 -10.70 5.61
N ILE A 21 5.73 -9.65 4.90
CA ILE A 21 4.63 -8.76 5.27
C ILE A 21 3.37 -9.07 4.44
N LEU A 22 3.52 -9.19 3.12
CA LEU A 22 2.43 -9.55 2.20
C LEU A 22 2.81 -10.77 1.36
N THR A 23 1.83 -11.61 1.06
CA THR A 23 1.97 -12.82 0.23
C THR A 23 1.12 -12.74 -1.02
N GLY A 24 1.55 -13.34 -2.13
CA GLY A 24 0.82 -13.27 -3.40
C GLY A 24 0.75 -11.85 -3.97
N VAL A 25 1.88 -11.14 -3.96
CA VAL A 25 2.08 -9.83 -4.58
C VAL A 25 1.99 -9.98 -6.11
N PRO A 26 1.07 -9.28 -6.81
CA PRO A 26 0.95 -9.37 -8.26
C PRO A 26 2.10 -8.72 -9.04
N ASP A 27 2.37 -9.22 -10.25
CA ASP A 27 3.47 -8.77 -11.12
C ASP A 27 3.39 -7.29 -11.54
N ASN A 28 2.21 -6.67 -11.48
CA ASN A 28 2.03 -5.25 -11.80
C ASN A 28 2.37 -4.30 -10.63
N ILE A 29 2.73 -4.84 -9.46
CA ILE A 29 3.21 -4.06 -8.31
C ILE A 29 4.72 -3.82 -8.43
N VAL A 30 5.12 -2.56 -8.35
CA VAL A 30 6.51 -2.12 -8.53
C VAL A 30 7.07 -1.55 -7.24
N LEU A 31 8.28 -1.95 -6.88
CA LEU A 31 9.02 -1.44 -5.72
C LEU A 31 10.16 -0.53 -6.19
N THR A 32 10.11 0.76 -5.82
CA THR A 32 11.13 1.75 -6.16
C THR A 32 11.86 2.20 -4.90
N HIS A 33 13.16 1.88 -4.80
CA HIS A 33 13.97 2.23 -3.64
C HIS A 33 14.27 3.73 -3.54
N ALA A 34 14.27 4.26 -2.32
CA ALA A 34 14.61 5.65 -2.03
C ALA A 34 16.14 5.89 -2.06
N SER A 35 16.75 5.77 -3.23
CA SER A 35 18.19 6.00 -3.41
C SER A 35 18.54 7.49 -3.36
N GLY A 36 19.58 7.85 -2.59
CA GLY A 36 20.27 9.14 -2.71
C GLY A 36 20.25 10.10 -1.50
N ALA A 37 19.47 9.83 -0.45
CA ALA A 37 19.31 10.76 0.69
C ALA A 37 19.80 10.24 2.06
N GLY A 38 20.53 9.11 2.10
CA GLY A 38 20.92 8.43 3.35
C GLY A 38 19.79 7.65 4.05
N LEU A 39 18.57 7.68 3.50
CA LEU A 39 17.47 6.79 3.86
C LEU A 39 17.74 5.39 3.30
N VAL A 40 18.28 4.48 4.12
CA VAL A 40 18.68 3.13 3.67
C VAL A 40 17.50 2.13 3.69
N ASP A 41 16.51 2.38 4.55
CA ASP A 41 15.46 1.41 4.90
C ASP A 41 14.06 1.88 4.43
N GLY A 42 13.95 2.36 3.18
CA GLY A 42 12.70 2.87 2.59
C GLY A 42 12.51 2.57 1.10
N ALA A 43 11.26 2.39 0.69
CA ALA A 43 10.87 2.16 -0.71
C ALA A 43 9.44 2.64 -0.97
N PHE A 44 9.17 3.06 -2.21
CA PHE A 44 7.83 3.37 -2.72
C PHE A 44 7.22 2.12 -3.35
N VAL A 45 5.93 1.90 -3.10
CA VAL A 45 5.13 0.84 -3.74
C VAL A 45 4.18 1.51 -4.73
N GLY A 46 4.36 1.21 -6.01
CA GLY A 46 3.47 1.64 -7.10
C GLY A 46 2.80 0.47 -7.78
N ALA A 47 1.92 0.76 -8.74
CA ALA A 47 1.29 -0.24 -9.60
C ALA A 47 1.18 0.28 -11.03
N THR A 48 1.26 -0.60 -12.03
CA THR A 48 0.97 -0.26 -13.42
C THR A 48 -0.50 -0.52 -13.77
N ALA A 49 -1.05 0.32 -14.65
CA ALA A 49 -2.37 0.18 -15.26
C ALA A 49 -2.31 0.54 -16.75
N GLU A 50 -3.12 -0.15 -17.55
CA GLU A 50 -3.23 0.07 -19.00
C GLU A 50 -4.23 1.19 -19.35
N GLU A 51 -5.27 1.33 -18.54
CA GLU A 51 -6.32 2.33 -18.71
C GLU A 51 -6.02 3.61 -17.92
N SER A 52 -6.43 4.76 -18.44
CA SER A 52 -6.42 6.03 -17.69
C SER A 52 -7.77 6.22 -17.00
N LYS A 53 -7.82 6.12 -15.66
CA LYS A 53 -9.05 6.28 -14.87
C LYS A 53 -8.88 7.30 -13.76
N SER A 54 -10.00 7.92 -13.37
CA SER A 54 -10.01 8.85 -12.24
C SER A 54 -9.90 8.14 -10.87
N LEU A 55 -10.17 6.82 -10.83
CA LEU A 55 -10.04 5.92 -9.70
C LEU A 55 -9.38 4.60 -10.15
N HIS A 56 -8.35 4.17 -9.43
CA HIS A 56 -7.75 2.83 -9.56
C HIS A 56 -7.73 2.11 -8.21
N VAL A 57 -7.91 0.80 -8.21
CA VAL A 57 -7.80 -0.07 -7.03
C VAL A 57 -6.90 -1.25 -7.37
N PHE A 58 -5.78 -1.38 -6.67
CA PHE A 58 -4.78 -2.42 -6.91
C PHE A 58 -4.59 -3.30 -5.67
N PRO A 59 -4.89 -4.61 -5.72
CA PRO A 59 -4.49 -5.52 -4.66
C PRO A 59 -2.96 -5.67 -4.66
N VAL A 60 -2.33 -5.34 -3.54
CA VAL A 60 -0.86 -5.38 -3.36
C VAL A 60 -0.39 -6.76 -2.90
N GLY A 61 -1.23 -7.50 -2.19
CA GLY A 61 -0.92 -8.81 -1.63
C GLY A 61 -1.73 -9.09 -0.37
N ALA A 62 -1.73 -10.34 0.09
CA ALA A 62 -2.47 -10.78 1.27
C ALA A 62 -1.67 -10.59 2.56
N LEU A 63 -2.29 -9.90 3.52
CA LEU A 63 -1.83 -9.75 4.91
C LEU A 63 -2.54 -10.80 5.76
N ARG A 64 -1.82 -11.76 6.34
CA ARG A 64 -2.38 -12.80 7.23
C ARG A 64 -1.42 -13.09 8.37
N ASP A 65 -1.97 -13.27 9.57
CA ASP A 65 -1.22 -13.59 10.80
C ASP A 65 -0.11 -12.58 11.18
N VAL A 66 -0.20 -11.34 10.68
CA VAL A 66 0.74 -10.25 10.98
C VAL A 66 -0.03 -9.13 11.69
N ARG A 67 0.40 -8.78 12.91
CA ARG A 67 -0.29 -7.74 13.71
C ARG A 67 -0.12 -6.37 13.07
N PHE A 68 -1.19 -5.58 13.05
CA PHE A 68 -1.12 -4.19 12.63
C PHE A 68 -1.96 -3.27 13.52
N MET A 69 -1.64 -1.98 13.46
CA MET A 69 -2.50 -0.87 13.88
C MET A 69 -2.63 0.09 12.69
N CYS A 70 -3.84 0.55 12.38
CA CYS A 70 -4.08 1.49 11.29
C CYS A 70 -4.99 2.64 11.70
N CYS A 71 -4.81 3.81 11.08
CA CYS A 71 -5.69 4.97 11.25
C CYS A 71 -6.52 5.18 9.97
N PHE A 72 -7.85 5.29 10.12
CA PHE A 72 -8.78 5.39 9.00
C PHE A 72 -9.85 6.48 9.22
N ARG A 73 -10.34 7.09 8.13
CA ARG A 73 -11.13 8.33 8.11
C ARG A 73 -12.65 8.07 8.21
N PHE A 74 -13.13 7.63 9.36
CA PHE A 74 -14.55 7.22 9.55
C PHE A 74 -15.59 8.36 9.43
N LYS A 75 -15.16 9.62 9.51
CA LYS A 75 -15.95 10.82 9.18
C LYS A 75 -15.05 11.86 8.51
N LEU A 76 -15.64 12.80 7.77
CA LEU A 76 -14.95 13.81 6.95
C LEU A 76 -13.76 14.52 7.65
N TRP A 77 -13.86 14.78 8.96
CA TRP A 77 -12.84 15.45 9.79
C TRP A 77 -12.36 14.60 10.99
N TRP A 78 -12.60 13.29 10.99
CA TRP A 78 -12.17 12.40 12.08
C TRP A 78 -11.50 11.13 11.55
N MET A 79 -10.33 10.82 12.11
CA MET A 79 -9.74 9.49 12.06
C MET A 79 -9.98 8.74 13.37
N THR A 80 -10.01 7.41 13.29
CA THR A 80 -9.94 6.52 14.45
C THR A 80 -9.00 5.35 14.13
N GLN A 81 -8.52 4.66 15.15
CA GLN A 81 -7.63 3.51 14.99
C GLN A 81 -8.40 2.19 14.92
N ARG A 82 -7.80 1.19 14.26
CA ARG A 82 -8.14 -0.24 14.39
C ARG A 82 -6.85 -1.04 14.54
N MET A 83 -6.93 -2.14 15.28
CA MET A 83 -5.91 -3.18 15.31
C MET A 83 -6.48 -4.46 14.71
N GLY A 84 -5.65 -5.26 14.06
CA GLY A 84 -6.05 -6.52 13.44
C GLY A 84 -4.85 -7.42 13.11
N THR A 85 -5.12 -8.55 12.45
CA THR A 85 -4.09 -9.50 12.02
C THR A 85 -4.23 -9.94 10.55
N CYS A 86 -5.35 -9.62 9.91
CA CYS A 86 -5.66 -10.03 8.55
C CYS A 86 -6.05 -8.84 7.68
N GLY A 87 -5.79 -8.90 6.37
CA GLY A 87 -6.11 -7.80 5.45
C GLY A 87 -7.60 -7.45 5.43
N ARG A 88 -8.51 -8.41 5.66
CA ARG A 88 -9.96 -8.16 5.77
C ARG A 88 -10.35 -7.23 6.93
N ASP A 89 -9.49 -7.11 7.95
CA ASP A 89 -9.72 -6.27 9.11
C ASP A 89 -9.49 -4.78 8.76
N VAL A 90 -8.74 -4.49 7.70
CA VAL A 90 -8.32 -3.12 7.33
C VAL A 90 -9.50 -2.32 6.78
N PRO A 91 -9.90 -1.21 7.42
CA PRO A 91 -11.04 -0.42 6.97
C PRO A 91 -10.75 0.33 5.66
N LEU A 92 -11.82 0.65 4.93
CA LEU A 92 -11.78 1.64 3.85
C LEU A 92 -11.19 2.97 4.37
N GLU A 93 -10.60 3.76 3.47
CA GLU A 93 -10.03 5.08 3.81
C GLU A 93 -8.92 5.02 4.88
N THR A 94 -8.14 3.94 4.94
CA THR A 94 -6.97 3.85 5.81
C THR A 94 -5.86 4.77 5.31
N GLN A 95 -5.46 5.74 6.13
CA GLN A 95 -4.46 6.78 5.80
C GLN A 95 -3.05 6.47 6.33
N PHE A 96 -2.93 5.45 7.19
CA PHE A 96 -1.69 5.07 7.85
C PHE A 96 -1.84 3.65 8.38
N MET A 97 -0.81 2.82 8.24
CA MET A 97 -0.75 1.51 8.88
C MET A 97 0.67 1.24 9.40
N LEU A 98 0.74 0.80 10.66
CA LEU A 98 1.93 0.27 11.31
C LEU A 98 1.78 -1.25 11.40
N VAL A 99 2.64 -1.98 10.71
CA VAL A 99 2.68 -3.45 10.70
C VAL A 99 3.83 -3.93 11.57
N GLU A 100 3.59 -4.92 12.42
CA GLU A 100 4.57 -5.51 13.32
C GLU A 100 4.90 -6.93 12.85
N SER A 101 6.16 -7.13 12.46
CA SER A 101 6.68 -8.43 12.03
C SER A 101 7.69 -8.96 13.04
N LYS A 102 7.49 -10.21 13.47
CA LYS A 102 8.39 -10.92 14.39
C LYS A 102 9.13 -12.01 13.63
N ASP A 103 10.26 -12.43 14.18
CA ASP A 103 10.91 -13.62 13.66
C ASP A 103 10.10 -14.88 13.98
N GLY A 104 10.05 -15.82 13.03
CA GLY A 104 9.41 -17.12 13.25
C GLY A 104 10.23 -18.03 14.18
N GLY A 105 11.50 -17.69 14.40
CA GLY A 105 12.47 -18.43 15.20
C GLY A 105 12.59 -18.01 16.67
N GLY A 106 11.53 -18.16 17.46
CA GLY A 106 11.63 -18.14 18.93
C GLY A 106 11.69 -16.76 19.63
N ALA A 107 11.67 -16.80 20.96
CA ALA A 107 11.35 -15.66 21.83
C ALA A 107 12.41 -14.54 21.95
N ALA A 108 13.44 -14.53 21.09
CA ALA A 108 14.54 -13.58 21.10
C ALA A 108 14.76 -12.83 19.77
N GLY A 109 13.85 -13.01 18.78
CA GLY A 109 13.94 -12.32 17.49
C GLY A 109 13.59 -10.84 17.57
N GLU A 110 14.36 -10.00 16.86
CA GLU A 110 14.07 -8.56 16.72
C GLU A 110 12.69 -8.35 16.08
N THR A 111 11.90 -7.45 16.68
CA THR A 111 10.58 -7.05 16.15
C THR A 111 10.76 -5.87 15.20
N VAL A 112 10.38 -6.04 13.94
CA VAL A 112 10.49 -5.02 12.90
C VAL A 112 9.13 -4.38 12.68
N TYR A 113 9.07 -3.06 12.84
CA TYR A 113 7.89 -2.26 12.60
C TYR A 113 7.98 -1.57 11.23
N THR A 114 7.02 -1.87 10.35
CA THR A 114 6.95 -1.32 8.99
C THR A 114 5.80 -0.33 8.92
N VAL A 115 6.06 0.89 8.46
CA VAL A 115 5.02 1.88 8.18
C VAL A 115 4.63 1.79 6.70
N LEU A 116 3.34 1.57 6.44
CA LEU A 116 2.73 1.81 5.13
C LEU A 116 2.02 3.17 5.21
N LEU A 117 2.52 4.13 4.42
CA LEU A 117 2.02 5.51 4.36
C LEU A 117 1.54 5.81 2.94
N PRO A 118 0.23 5.79 2.68
CA PRO A 118 -0.35 6.32 1.45
C PRO A 118 0.07 7.77 1.19
N LEU A 119 0.45 8.06 -0.06
CA LEU A 119 1.00 9.35 -0.46
C LEU A 119 0.02 10.14 -1.34
N LEU A 120 0.32 11.43 -1.48
CA LEU A 120 -0.20 12.25 -2.57
C LEU A 120 0.85 12.30 -3.67
N GLU A 121 0.48 11.93 -4.89
CA GLU A 121 1.37 11.97 -6.07
C GLU A 121 0.68 12.68 -7.23
N GLY A 122 1.19 13.86 -7.58
CA GLY A 122 0.64 14.69 -8.66
C GLY A 122 -0.79 15.14 -8.39
N GLN A 123 -1.75 14.48 -9.05
CA GLN A 123 -3.19 14.72 -8.85
C GLN A 123 -3.87 13.60 -8.06
N PHE A 124 -3.18 12.49 -7.79
CA PHE A 124 -3.75 11.32 -7.13
C PHE A 124 -3.47 11.33 -5.63
N ARG A 125 -4.48 10.92 -4.86
CA ARG A 125 -4.39 10.59 -3.44
C ARG A 125 -4.49 9.07 -3.30
N ALA A 126 -3.52 8.48 -2.61
CA ALA A 126 -3.59 7.09 -2.21
C ALA A 126 -4.33 6.92 -0.88
N VAL A 127 -5.07 5.83 -0.73
CA VAL A 127 -5.54 5.28 0.57
C VAL A 127 -5.36 3.75 0.57
N LEU A 128 -5.26 3.13 1.75
CA LEU A 128 -5.35 1.67 1.87
C LEU A 128 -6.78 1.23 2.18
N GLN A 129 -7.11 0.00 1.79
CA GLN A 129 -8.28 -0.72 2.28
C GLN A 129 -8.03 -2.24 2.31
N GLY A 130 -8.86 -2.95 3.06
CA GLY A 130 -8.92 -4.41 3.09
C GLY A 130 -10.01 -4.97 2.21
N ASN A 131 -9.84 -6.21 1.73
CA ASN A 131 -10.88 -6.95 1.01
C ASN A 131 -11.18 -8.34 1.60
N VAL A 132 -12.24 -8.99 1.11
CA VAL A 132 -12.72 -10.31 1.61
C VAL A 132 -11.74 -11.48 1.40
N ARG A 133 -10.67 -11.28 0.63
CA ARG A 133 -9.60 -12.25 0.34
C ARG A 133 -8.35 -12.06 1.20
N ASP A 134 -8.42 -11.18 2.21
CA ASP A 134 -7.29 -10.72 3.05
C ASP A 134 -6.24 -9.89 2.31
N GLN A 135 -6.57 -9.36 1.14
CA GLN A 135 -5.64 -8.50 0.41
C GLN A 135 -5.71 -7.07 0.93
N ILE A 136 -4.54 -6.43 1.01
CA ILE A 136 -4.41 -4.99 1.09
C ILE A 136 -4.53 -4.43 -0.32
N GLU A 137 -5.38 -3.44 -0.50
CA GLU A 137 -5.55 -2.72 -1.75
C GLU A 137 -5.07 -1.27 -1.59
N ILE A 138 -4.30 -0.77 -2.57
CA ILE A 138 -4.04 0.65 -2.76
C ILE A 138 -5.15 1.21 -3.66
N CYS A 139 -5.88 2.20 -3.17
CA CYS A 139 -6.83 2.96 -3.98
C CYS A 139 -6.22 4.32 -4.32
N LEU A 140 -6.12 4.64 -5.61
CA LEU A 140 -5.65 5.93 -6.11
C LEU A 140 -6.83 6.70 -6.70
N GLU A 141 -7.18 7.85 -6.13
CA GLU A 141 -8.24 8.75 -6.62
C GLU A 141 -7.68 10.11 -7.04
N SER A 142 -8.14 10.67 -8.16
CA SER A 142 -7.69 12.00 -8.65
C SER A 142 -8.70 13.14 -8.43
N GLY A 143 -9.84 12.85 -7.80
CA GLY A 143 -10.91 13.83 -7.57
C GLY A 143 -11.59 14.38 -8.83
N LYS A 144 -11.21 13.94 -10.03
CA LYS A 144 -11.85 14.33 -11.29
C LYS A 144 -13.21 13.67 -11.42
N LEU A 145 -14.23 14.51 -11.59
CA LEU A 145 -15.55 14.07 -12.02
C LEU A 145 -15.50 13.83 -13.54
N GLU A 146 -15.86 12.63 -13.99
CA GLU A 146 -16.00 12.31 -15.41
C GLU A 146 -17.28 12.95 -16.00
N PHE A 147 -17.32 14.28 -16.02
CA PHE A 147 -18.25 15.01 -16.86
C PHE A 147 -17.75 14.95 -18.29
N GLY A 148 -18.25 13.96 -19.04
CA GLY A 148 -18.07 13.83 -20.48
C GLY A 148 -18.71 14.97 -21.26
N ILE A 149 -18.11 16.16 -21.22
CA ILE A 149 -18.38 17.22 -22.18
C ILE A 149 -17.60 16.86 -23.45
N HIS A 150 -18.24 16.11 -24.35
CA HIS A 150 -17.80 16.07 -25.74
C HIS A 150 -17.79 17.51 -26.26
N PRO A 151 -16.64 18.06 -26.73
CA PRO A 151 -16.66 19.35 -27.40
C PRO A 151 -17.50 19.20 -28.66
N ASN A 152 -18.64 19.91 -28.69
CA ASN A 152 -19.62 19.80 -29.77
C ASN A 152 -18.98 20.01 -31.14
N ASN A 153 -19.39 19.17 -32.11
CA ASN A 153 -19.24 19.47 -33.53
C ASN A 153 -19.77 20.88 -33.80
N ARG A 154 -18.88 21.78 -34.21
CA ARG A 154 -19.23 23.03 -34.88
C ARG A 154 -18.56 23.08 -36.24
N THR A 155 -19.15 22.35 -37.18
CA THR A 155 -19.04 22.67 -38.60
C THR A 155 -19.98 23.83 -38.92
N SER A 156 -19.40 24.99 -39.25
CA SER A 156 -19.96 26.00 -40.13
C SER A 156 -18.83 26.83 -40.72
#